data_AF-A0AAD5Q4J3-F1
#
_entry.id   AF-A0AAD5Q4J3-F1
#
_cell.length_a   1.000
_cell.length_b   1.000
_cell.length_c   1.000
_cell.angle_alpha   90.00
_cell.angle_beta   90.00
_cell.angle_gamma   90.00
#
_symmetry.space_group_name_H-M   'P 1'
#
loop_
_entity.id
_entity.type
_entity.pdbx_description
1 polymer ?
#
loop_
_entity_poly.entity_id
_entity_poly.type
_entity_poly.pdbx_seq_one_letter_code
_entity_poly.pdbx_strand_id
1 'polypeptide(L)'
;MNDPGGSPARSPSRLRPARKLSDQAQRARERARKNDDDDDDEFATDKSRFAAPRNDGAVDAIVVLAHVKDKIIPVHCGFGTQQVQWLGHVAIARYDEQRHEGWRALGVPTQILRDGKDALRFTDLICDVLPTHSHVYLTTSLGG
;
A
#
# COMPACT_ATOMS: atom_id res chain seq x y z
N MET A 1 56.44 -15.86 45.18
CA MET A 1 56.82 -17.15 45.79
C MET A 1 55.56 -17.80 46.34
N ASN A 2 55.18 -18.90 45.70
CA ASN A 2 54.48 -20.10 46.19
C ASN A 2 53.16 -19.96 46.99
N ASP A 3 52.08 -20.45 46.36
CA ASP A 3 50.96 -21.25 46.92
C ASP A 3 51.40 -22.14 48.10
N PRO A 4 50.54 -22.53 49.08
CA PRO A 4 49.46 -23.48 48.75
C PRO A 4 48.24 -23.55 49.71
N GLY A 5 47.11 -24.02 49.16
CA GLY A 5 46.50 -25.26 49.65
C GLY A 5 45.61 -25.26 50.91
N GLY A 6 44.57 -26.10 50.84
CA GLY A 6 44.15 -26.90 51.99
C GLY A 6 42.71 -26.74 52.46
N SER A 7 41.76 -27.38 51.76
CA SER A 7 40.56 -27.94 52.42
C SER A 7 40.98 -29.08 53.38
N PRO A 8 40.24 -29.31 54.47
CA PRO A 8 39.51 -30.59 54.56
C PRO A 8 38.16 -30.46 55.30
N ALA A 9 37.06 -30.93 54.70
CA ALA A 9 36.51 -32.29 54.83
C ALA A 9 35.56 -32.46 56.01
N ARG A 10 34.31 -32.86 55.70
CA ARG A 10 33.70 -34.10 56.22
C ARG A 10 32.38 -34.42 55.52
N SER A 11 32.42 -35.55 54.82
CA SER A 11 31.36 -36.35 54.19
C SER A 11 30.41 -36.98 55.25
N PRO A 12 29.57 -38.00 54.94
CA PRO A 12 28.73 -38.31 53.77
C PRO A 12 27.29 -38.76 54.17
N SER A 13 26.38 -38.91 53.22
CA SER A 13 25.62 -40.17 52.95
C SER A 13 24.50 -39.90 51.94
N ARG A 14 24.70 -40.33 50.68
CA ARG A 14 24.13 -41.57 50.10
C ARG A 14 22.60 -41.55 50.01
N LEU A 15 22.12 -41.30 48.79
CA LEU A 15 21.33 -42.26 47.99
C LEU A 15 21.19 -41.70 46.55
N ARG A 16 21.67 -42.47 45.56
CA ARG A 16 21.30 -42.38 44.14
C ARG A 16 20.33 -43.54 43.86
N PRO A 17 19.65 -43.64 42.70
CA PRO A 17 19.18 -42.60 41.78
C PRO A 17 17.70 -42.84 41.36
N ALA A 18 16.99 -41.80 40.90
CA ALA A 18 15.79 -41.99 40.07
C ALA A 18 15.92 -41.18 38.78
N ARG A 19 15.56 -41.84 37.68
CA ARG A 19 15.83 -41.53 36.28
C ARG A 19 15.47 -40.11 35.84
N LYS A 20 16.33 -39.54 34.99
CA LYS A 20 15.98 -38.46 34.06
C LYS A 20 14.79 -38.91 33.20
N LEU A 21 13.68 -38.19 33.26
CA LEU A 21 12.75 -38.06 32.15
C LEU A 21 12.87 -36.60 31.71
N SER A 22 13.46 -36.43 30.54
CA SER A 22 13.79 -35.17 29.91
C SER A 22 12.55 -34.30 29.68
N ASP A 23 12.72 -32.99 29.80
CA ASP A 23 11.75 -31.92 29.46
C ASP A 23 11.10 -32.06 28.06
N GLN A 24 11.64 -32.95 27.23
CA GLN A 24 11.11 -33.33 25.92
C GLN A 24 9.75 -34.05 26.03
N ALA A 25 9.50 -34.80 27.12
CA ALA A 25 8.23 -35.52 27.32
C ALA A 25 7.08 -34.60 27.75
N GLN A 26 7.37 -33.47 28.40
CA GLN A 26 6.36 -32.46 28.77
C GLN A 26 5.98 -31.60 27.57
N ARG A 27 6.94 -31.19 26.73
CA ARG A 27 6.68 -30.39 25.52
C ARG A 27 5.89 -31.14 24.42
N ALA A 28 6.02 -32.46 24.37
CA ALA A 28 5.23 -33.30 23.46
C ALA A 28 3.74 -33.37 23.86
N ARG A 29 3.42 -33.24 25.15
CA ARG A 29 2.03 -33.26 25.65
C ARG A 29 1.32 -31.91 25.50
N GLU A 30 2.05 -30.79 25.54
CA GLU A 30 1.47 -29.46 25.29
C GLU A 30 1.21 -29.17 23.81
N ARG A 31 1.99 -29.77 22.89
CA ARG A 31 1.72 -29.67 21.44
C ARG A 31 0.54 -30.52 20.96
N ALA A 32 0.07 -31.47 21.78
CA ALA A 32 -1.01 -32.38 21.42
C ALA A 32 -2.39 -31.97 22.00
N ARG A 33 -2.51 -30.80 22.64
CA ARG A 33 -3.74 -30.35 23.32
C ARG A 33 -4.35 -29.06 22.78
N LYS A 34 -3.90 -28.58 21.61
CA LYS A 34 -4.50 -27.39 21.01
C LYS A 34 -4.58 -27.49 19.49
N ASN A 35 -5.24 -28.55 19.04
CA ASN A 35 -5.59 -28.77 17.64
C ASN A 35 -7.02 -29.35 17.47
N ASP A 36 -7.89 -29.26 18.49
CA ASP A 36 -9.22 -29.87 18.47
C ASP A 36 -10.35 -28.84 18.62
N ASP A 37 -10.17 -27.63 18.09
CA ASP A 37 -11.25 -26.63 17.95
C ASP A 37 -11.05 -25.88 16.64
N ASP A 38 -11.33 -26.55 15.52
CA ASP A 38 -11.83 -25.93 14.30
C ASP A 38 -12.66 -27.03 13.63
N ASP A 39 -13.96 -27.03 13.95
CA ASP A 39 -14.96 -27.64 13.09
C ASP A 39 -14.75 -27.04 11.70
N ASP A 40 -14.09 -27.79 10.82
CA ASP A 40 -14.05 -27.54 9.38
C ASP A 40 -15.47 -27.72 8.86
N ASP A 41 -16.31 -26.70 9.09
CA ASP A 41 -17.57 -26.50 8.40
C ASP A 41 -17.29 -26.63 6.91
N GLU A 42 -17.86 -27.68 6.34
CA GLU A 42 -17.92 -28.06 4.94
C GLU A 42 -18.72 -27.04 4.12
N PHE A 43 -18.35 -25.77 4.21
CA PHE A 43 -18.72 -24.78 3.24
C PHE A 43 -17.43 -24.33 2.58
N ALA A 44 -16.99 -25.12 1.59
CA ALA A 44 -16.10 -24.64 0.57
C ALA A 44 -16.75 -23.39 -0.05
N THR A 45 -16.52 -22.22 0.57
CA THR A 45 -16.74 -20.94 -0.07
C THR A 45 -15.83 -21.00 -1.27
N ASP A 46 -16.42 -21.27 -2.43
CA ASP A 46 -15.78 -21.05 -3.69
C ASP A 46 -15.38 -19.56 -3.73
N LYS A 47 -14.16 -19.28 -3.27
CA LYS A 47 -13.57 -17.95 -3.23
C LYS A 47 -13.44 -17.37 -4.64
N SER A 48 -13.60 -18.20 -5.68
CA SER A 48 -13.64 -17.74 -7.07
C SER A 48 -14.91 -16.97 -7.40
N ARG A 49 -16.05 -17.25 -6.75
CA ARG A 49 -17.30 -16.50 -6.95
C ARG A 49 -17.21 -15.04 -6.46
N PHE A 50 -16.34 -14.78 -5.49
CA PHE A 50 -16.04 -13.44 -4.98
C PHE A 50 -14.76 -12.85 -5.56
N ALA A 51 -14.05 -13.59 -6.43
CA ALA A 51 -13.03 -13.00 -7.27
C ALA A 51 -13.76 -12.15 -8.30
N ALA A 52 -14.08 -10.90 -7.92
CA ALA A 52 -14.58 -9.91 -8.84
C ALA A 52 -13.68 -9.95 -10.09
N PRO A 53 -14.27 -9.91 -11.30
CA PRO A 53 -13.48 -9.80 -12.52
C PRO A 53 -12.44 -8.72 -12.28
N ARG A 54 -11.18 -9.03 -12.58
CA ARG A 54 -10.17 -7.97 -12.59
C ARG A 54 -10.73 -6.89 -13.51
N ASN A 55 -10.80 -5.65 -13.02
CA ASN A 55 -11.14 -4.53 -13.87
C ASN A 55 -10.05 -4.47 -14.94
N ASP A 56 -10.34 -5.06 -16.09
CA ASP A 56 -9.50 -5.12 -17.29
C ASP A 56 -9.46 -3.76 -18.01
N GLY A 57 -10.16 -2.77 -17.46
CA GLY A 57 -10.29 -1.42 -17.97
C GLY A 57 -11.48 -1.33 -18.91
N ALA A 58 -12.23 -0.23 -18.78
CA ALA A 58 -13.25 0.09 -19.79
C ALA A 58 -12.55 0.38 -21.12
N VAL A 59 -13.09 -0.17 -22.22
CA VAL A 59 -12.56 0.02 -23.58
C VAL A 59 -12.47 1.51 -23.95
N ASP A 60 -13.37 2.32 -23.40
CA ASP A 60 -13.49 3.76 -23.63
C ASP A 60 -12.87 4.61 -22.51
N ALA A 61 -11.90 4.08 -21.77
CA ALA A 61 -11.27 4.84 -20.68
C ALA A 61 -10.45 6.01 -21.22
N ILE A 62 -10.75 7.21 -20.72
CA ILE A 62 -10.05 8.45 -21.05
C ILE A 62 -8.77 8.56 -20.22
N VAL A 63 -7.65 8.82 -20.90
CA VAL A 63 -6.37 9.17 -20.26
C VAL A 63 -5.99 10.57 -20.72
N VAL A 64 -5.78 11.51 -19.80
CA VAL A 64 -5.35 12.88 -20.13
C VAL A 64 -3.88 13.06 -19.78
N LEU A 65 -3.13 13.73 -20.65
CA LEU A 65 -1.70 14.02 -20.47
C LEU A 65 -1.52 15.43 -19.91
N ALA A 66 -1.40 15.53 -18.58
CA ALA A 66 -1.34 16.81 -17.87
C ALA A 66 0.11 17.30 -17.74
N HIS A 67 0.43 18.41 -18.39
CA HIS A 67 1.69 19.13 -18.25
C HIS A 67 1.65 19.99 -16.99
N VAL A 68 2.51 19.65 -16.03
CA VAL A 68 2.68 20.36 -14.76
C VAL A 68 4.16 20.71 -14.61
N LYS A 69 4.48 22.00 -14.79
CA LYS A 69 5.87 22.49 -14.87
C LYS A 69 6.70 21.71 -15.90
N ASP A 70 7.69 20.95 -15.45
CA ASP A 70 8.65 20.18 -16.21
C ASP A 70 8.22 18.72 -16.41
N LYS A 71 7.05 18.31 -15.89
CA LYS A 71 6.57 16.94 -15.93
C LYS A 71 5.29 16.78 -16.75
N ILE A 72 5.14 15.61 -17.38
CA ILE A 72 3.90 15.17 -18.01
C ILE A 72 3.35 14.01 -17.21
N ILE A 73 2.15 14.17 -16.67
CA ILE A 73 1.51 13.22 -15.75
C ILE A 73 0.29 12.62 -16.45
N PRO A 74 0.28 11.32 -16.77
CA PRO A 74 -0.91 10.65 -17.28
C PRO A 74 -1.96 10.51 -16.16
N VAL A 75 -3.17 10.99 -16.44
CA VAL A 75 -4.30 10.89 -15.53
C VAL A 75 -5.38 10.02 -16.17
N HIS A 76 -5.52 8.81 -15.64
CA HIS A 76 -6.63 7.91 -15.98
C HIS A 76 -7.92 8.44 -15.38
N CYS A 77 -8.87 8.79 -16.24
CA CYS A 77 -10.14 9.43 -15.89
C CYS A 77 -11.34 8.46 -15.98
N GLY A 78 -11.12 7.17 -16.28
CA GLY A 78 -12.22 6.24 -16.53
C GLY A 78 -13.11 6.77 -17.65
N PHE A 79 -14.42 6.82 -17.43
CA PHE A 79 -15.36 7.40 -18.41
C PHE A 79 -15.34 8.93 -18.51
N GLY A 80 -14.54 9.63 -17.69
CA GLY A 80 -14.39 11.09 -17.76
C GLY A 80 -15.57 11.89 -17.21
N THR A 81 -16.40 11.30 -16.35
CA THR A 81 -17.57 11.96 -15.74
C THR A 81 -17.22 12.96 -14.63
N GLN A 82 -15.95 13.01 -14.23
CA GLN A 82 -15.39 14.02 -13.34
C GLN A 82 -15.16 15.37 -14.04
N GLN A 83 -15.16 16.43 -13.23
CA GLN A 83 -14.92 17.80 -13.69
C GLN A 83 -13.44 18.06 -14.00
N VAL A 84 -13.18 19.02 -14.88
CA VAL A 84 -11.83 19.50 -15.21
C VAL A 84 -11.09 20.02 -13.97
N GLN A 85 -11.80 20.57 -12.98
CA GLN A 85 -11.19 20.94 -11.69
C GLN A 85 -10.51 19.75 -10.99
N TRP A 86 -11.16 18.58 -10.99
CA TRP A 86 -10.62 17.37 -10.38
C TRP A 86 -9.32 16.95 -11.06
N LEU A 87 -9.28 17.00 -12.40
CA LEU A 87 -8.08 16.70 -13.18
C LEU A 87 -6.90 17.57 -12.76
N GLY A 88 -7.15 18.88 -12.56
CA GLY A 88 -6.15 19.83 -12.09
C GLY A 88 -5.52 19.43 -10.75
N HIS A 89 -6.37 19.14 -9.76
CA HIS A 89 -5.91 18.77 -8.42
C HIS A 89 -5.18 17.43 -8.42
N VAL A 90 -5.65 16.45 -9.19
CA VAL A 90 -5.01 15.12 -9.29
C VAL A 90 -3.62 15.22 -9.92
N ALA A 91 -3.49 15.98 -11.01
CA ALA A 91 -2.21 16.20 -11.65
C ALA A 91 -1.22 16.89 -10.70
N ILE A 92 -1.67 17.91 -9.97
CA ILE A 92 -0.84 18.59 -8.96
C ILE A 92 -0.42 17.65 -7.84
N ALA A 93 -1.34 16.86 -7.27
CA ALA A 93 -1.01 15.91 -6.23
C ALA A 93 0.09 14.95 -6.70
N ARG A 94 -0.07 14.38 -7.91
CA ARG A 94 0.85 13.42 -8.53
C ARG A 94 2.17 14.00 -9.02
N TYR A 95 2.34 15.32 -9.01
CA TYR A 95 3.62 15.94 -9.36
C TYR A 95 4.77 15.46 -8.45
N ASP A 96 4.46 15.26 -7.17
CA ASP A 96 5.31 14.50 -6.25
C ASP A 96 4.97 13.01 -6.37
N GLU A 97 5.77 12.28 -7.13
CA GLU A 97 5.58 10.84 -7.37
C GLU A 97 5.77 9.97 -6.12
N GLN A 98 6.50 10.46 -5.10
CA GLN A 98 6.80 9.67 -3.92
C GLN A 98 5.71 9.78 -2.86
N ARG A 99 5.22 11.00 -2.62
CA ARG A 99 4.26 11.28 -1.53
C ARG A 99 2.89 11.70 -2.03
N HIS A 100 2.75 12.03 -3.30
CA HIS A 100 1.54 12.60 -3.88
C HIS A 100 1.07 13.89 -3.18
N GLU A 101 2.02 14.67 -2.65
CA GLU A 101 1.77 15.94 -1.94
C GLU A 101 2.22 17.17 -2.75
N GLY A 102 2.18 17.09 -4.09
CA GLY A 102 2.66 18.19 -4.95
C GLY A 102 1.95 19.53 -4.70
N TRP A 103 0.75 19.52 -4.12
CA TRP A 103 0.03 20.72 -3.67
C TRP A 103 0.81 21.56 -2.65
N ARG A 104 1.75 20.98 -1.89
CA ARG A 104 2.60 21.75 -0.96
C ARG A 104 3.56 22.69 -1.70
N ALA A 105 4.01 22.30 -2.88
CA ALA A 105 4.93 23.08 -3.71
C ALA A 105 4.22 23.89 -4.81
N LEU A 106 3.07 23.41 -5.27
CA LEU A 106 2.34 23.96 -6.42
C LEU A 106 1.02 24.64 -6.04
N GLY A 107 0.48 24.39 -4.85
CA GLY A 107 -0.81 24.92 -4.44
C GLY A 107 -1.98 24.25 -5.17
N VAL A 108 -2.87 25.07 -5.74
CA VAL A 108 -4.11 24.65 -6.40
C VAL A 108 -4.09 25.02 -7.89
N PRO A 109 -4.89 24.37 -8.77
CA PRO A 109 -4.94 24.76 -10.17
C PRO A 109 -5.64 26.11 -10.32
N THR A 110 -5.06 27.02 -11.09
CA THR A 110 -5.63 28.35 -11.39
C THR A 110 -6.09 28.46 -12.83
N GLN A 111 -5.49 27.69 -13.75
CA GLN A 111 -5.92 27.61 -15.14
C GLN A 111 -5.55 26.25 -15.74
N ILE A 112 -6.39 25.75 -16.65
CA ILE A 112 -6.12 24.54 -17.45
C ILE A 112 -6.36 24.89 -18.92
N LEU A 113 -5.34 24.71 -19.76
CA LEU A 113 -5.41 24.96 -21.20
C LEU A 113 -5.32 23.64 -21.96
N ARG A 114 -6.28 23.36 -22.85
CA ARG A 114 -6.15 22.29 -23.84
C ARG A 114 -5.21 22.72 -24.95
N ASP A 115 -4.23 21.86 -25.26
CA ASP A 115 -3.20 22.08 -26.29
C ASP A 115 -2.45 23.43 -26.16
N GLY A 116 -2.45 24.00 -24.95
CA GLY A 116 -1.80 25.27 -24.62
C GLY A 116 -2.53 26.52 -25.14
N LYS A 117 -3.74 26.39 -25.68
CA LYS A 117 -4.46 27.51 -26.34
C LYS A 117 -5.85 27.74 -25.78
N ASP A 118 -6.62 26.68 -25.58
CA ASP A 118 -8.03 26.79 -25.23
C ASP A 118 -8.22 26.65 -23.72
N ALA A 119 -8.67 27.72 -23.07
CA ALA A 119 -8.98 27.67 -21.65
C ALA A 119 -10.25 26.86 -21.38
N LEU A 120 -10.11 25.81 -20.58
CA LEU A 120 -11.22 24.98 -20.13
C LEU A 120 -11.85 25.58 -18.86
N ARG A 121 -13.17 25.43 -18.71
CA ARG A 121 -13.82 25.82 -17.46
C ARG A 121 -13.66 24.68 -16.46
N PHE A 122 -13.40 25.01 -15.21
CA PHE A 122 -13.27 24.02 -14.15
C PHE A 122 -14.52 23.17 -13.93
N THR A 123 -15.69 23.69 -14.26
CA THR A 123 -16.98 23.00 -14.17
C THR A 123 -17.28 22.07 -15.34
N ASP A 124 -16.49 22.11 -16.43
CA ASP A 124 -16.70 21.24 -17.59
C ASP A 124 -16.42 19.77 -17.22
N LEU A 125 -17.15 18.84 -17.81
CA LEU A 125 -16.89 17.41 -17.67
C LEU A 125 -15.79 16.98 -18.63
N ILE A 126 -14.86 16.14 -18.16
CA ILE A 126 -13.71 15.71 -18.96
C ILE A 126 -14.17 15.02 -20.25
N CYS A 127 -15.17 14.14 -20.19
CA CYS A 127 -15.70 13.44 -21.35
C CYS A 127 -16.28 14.35 -22.44
N ASP A 128 -16.74 15.55 -22.08
CA ASP A 128 -17.37 16.48 -23.02
C ASP A 128 -16.33 17.35 -23.75
N VAL A 129 -15.19 17.63 -23.10
CA VAL A 129 -14.21 18.62 -23.58
C VAL A 129 -12.83 18.05 -23.93
N LEU A 130 -12.51 16.84 -23.45
CA LEU A 130 -11.18 16.22 -23.57
C LEU A 130 -11.28 14.79 -24.10
N PRO A 131 -10.95 14.58 -25.39
CA PRO A 131 -10.66 13.24 -25.92
C PRO A 131 -9.54 12.52 -25.17
N THR A 132 -9.50 11.19 -25.25
CA THR A 132 -8.37 10.42 -24.71
C THR A 132 -7.05 10.85 -25.37
N HIS A 133 -5.98 10.84 -24.59
CA HIS A 133 -4.64 11.35 -24.88
C HIS A 133 -4.55 12.85 -25.19
N SER A 134 -5.55 13.65 -24.85
CA SER A 134 -5.45 15.12 -24.94
C SER A 134 -4.34 15.65 -24.05
N HIS A 135 -3.62 16.68 -24.53
CA HIS A 135 -2.64 17.40 -23.74
C HIS A 135 -3.28 18.61 -23.07
N VAL A 136 -3.06 18.75 -21.76
CA VAL A 136 -3.51 19.92 -21.01
C VAL A 136 -2.35 20.55 -20.26
N TYR A 137 -2.34 21.87 -20.15
CA TYR A 137 -1.28 22.64 -19.50
C TYR A 137 -1.86 23.33 -18.27
N LEU A 138 -1.24 23.10 -17.12
CA LEU A 138 -1.70 23.60 -15.84
C LEU A 138 -0.90 24.82 -15.42
N THR A 139 -1.63 25.87 -15.03
CA THR A 139 -1.08 26.93 -14.20
C THR A 139 -1.53 26.70 -12.77
N THR A 140 -0.62 26.92 -11.82
CA THR A 140 -0.83 26.61 -10.41
C THR A 140 -0.68 27.87 -9.56
N SER A 141 -1.30 27.91 -8.39
CA SER A 141 -1.31 29.10 -7.54
C SER A 141 0.04 29.38 -6.88
N LEU A 142 0.88 28.35 -6.75
CA LEU A 142 2.24 28.44 -6.24
C LEU A 142 3.20 27.83 -7.26
N GLY A 143 4.40 28.38 -7.38
CA GLY A 143 5.45 27.83 -8.24
C GLY A 143 5.48 28.38 -9.66
N GLY A 144 5.55 29.71 -9.78
CA GLY A 144 5.98 30.37 -11.02
C GLY A 144 7.37 29.95 -11.49
#